data_AF-A0A845Y3M6-F1
#
_entry.id   AF-A0A845Y3M6-F1
#
_cell.length_a   1.000
_cell.length_b   1.000
_cell.length_c   1.000
_cell.angle_alpha   90.00
_cell.angle_beta   90.00
_cell.angle_gamma   90.00
#
_symmetry.space_group_name_H-M   'P 1'
#
loop_
_entity.id
_entity.type
_entity.pdbx_description
1 polymer ?
#
loop_
_entity_poly.entity_id
_entity_poly.type
_entity_poly.pdbx_seq_one_letter_code
_entity_poly.pdbx_strand_id
1 'polypeptide(L)'
;MVTNSSNHPNPYEIGKIIDDPDKFFGRESLFQFIEDNLRQRVKVILLHGQRRIGKSSILAQIPNKVATDQFYFVNFDLQGYIHKPFSHIIYNLAQEICDH
;
A
#
# COMPACT_ATOMS: atom_id res chain seq x y z
N MET A 1 1.52 30.82 30.65
CA MET A 1 0.21 30.58 30.02
C MET A 1 0.25 29.18 29.41
N VAL A 2 -0.47 28.22 29.99
CA VAL A 2 -0.47 26.83 29.53
C VAL A 2 -1.47 26.74 28.39
N THR A 3 -1.01 26.64 27.14
CA THR A 3 -1.87 26.35 25.99
C THR A 3 -2.20 24.86 26.00
N ASN A 4 -3.28 24.51 26.67
CA ASN A 4 -3.83 23.17 26.66
C ASN A 4 -4.58 22.97 25.33
N SER A 5 -3.82 22.79 24.24
CA SER A 5 -4.37 22.38 22.95
C SER A 5 -4.79 20.92 23.08
N SER A 6 -6.07 20.68 23.37
CA SER A 6 -6.65 19.34 23.30
C SER A 6 -6.38 18.79 21.91
N ASN A 7 -5.54 17.75 21.84
CA ASN A 7 -5.12 17.07 20.61
C ASN A 7 -6.29 16.25 20.02
N HIS A 8 -7.41 16.91 19.71
CA HIS A 8 -8.50 16.29 18.99
C HIS A 8 -8.11 16.20 17.51
N PRO A 9 -7.93 15.00 16.94
CA PRO A 9 -7.67 14.87 15.52
C PRO A 9 -8.83 15.47 14.74
N ASN A 10 -8.52 16.13 13.63
CA ASN A 10 -9.53 16.72 12.77
C ASN A 10 -10.50 15.61 12.32
N PRO A 11 -11.82 15.71 12.60
CA PRO A 11 -12.79 14.67 12.23
C PRO A 11 -12.96 14.49 10.72
N TYR A 12 -12.44 15.43 9.91
CA TYR A 12 -12.39 15.35 8.46
C TYR A 12 -11.08 14.76 7.92
N GLU A 13 -10.15 14.36 8.78
CA GLU A 13 -9.01 13.54 8.36
C GLU A 13 -9.50 12.16 7.95
N ILE A 14 -9.61 11.98 6.64
CA ILE A 14 -10.00 10.70 6.08
C ILE A 14 -8.92 9.67 6.42
N GLY A 15 -9.38 8.53 6.96
CA GLY A 15 -8.58 7.46 7.57
C GLY A 15 -7.28 7.09 6.86
N LYS A 16 -6.31 6.70 7.69
CA LYS A 16 -5.00 6.19 7.29
C LYS A 16 -5.12 4.84 6.58
N ILE A 17 -4.06 4.45 5.90
CA ILE A 17 -3.88 3.09 5.39
C ILE A 17 -4.05 2.12 6.57
N ILE A 18 -4.74 1.00 6.34
CA ILE A 18 -4.91 -0.05 7.34
C ILE A 18 -3.79 -1.06 7.10
N ASP A 19 -2.73 -0.94 7.87
CA ASP A 19 -1.53 -1.80 7.88
C ASP A 19 -1.63 -2.94 8.90
N ASP A 20 -2.44 -2.76 9.94
CA ASP A 20 -2.79 -3.79 10.93
C ASP A 20 -3.74 -4.86 10.32
N PRO A 21 -3.28 -6.12 10.16
CA PRO A 21 -4.07 -7.20 9.55
C PRO A 21 -5.33 -7.57 10.34
N ASP A 22 -5.36 -7.32 11.65
CA ASP A 22 -6.49 -7.64 12.53
C ASP A 22 -7.61 -6.58 12.44
N LYS A 23 -7.29 -5.43 11.85
CA LYS A 23 -8.26 -4.34 11.59
C LYS A 23 -8.68 -4.27 10.12
N PHE A 24 -8.17 -5.16 9.28
CA PHE A 24 -8.54 -5.26 7.87
C PHE A 24 -9.56 -6.38 7.67
N PHE A 25 -10.76 -6.02 7.21
CA PHE A 25 -11.87 -6.96 7.08
C PHE A 25 -12.33 -7.12 5.63
N GLY A 26 -12.64 -8.36 5.24
CA GLY A 26 -13.18 -8.68 3.93
C GLY A 26 -12.12 -8.73 2.82
N ARG A 27 -12.60 -8.74 1.56
CA ARG A 27 -11.79 -8.73 0.32
C ARG A 27 -10.98 -10.01 0.10
N GLU A 28 -11.36 -11.11 0.73
CA GLU A 28 -10.72 -12.41 0.60
C GLU A 28 -10.66 -12.86 -0.87
N SER A 29 -11.75 -12.64 -1.63
CA SER A 29 -11.78 -12.94 -3.06
C SER A 29 -10.78 -12.13 -3.89
N LEU A 30 -10.45 -10.90 -3.46
CA LEU A 30 -9.46 -10.07 -4.14
C LEU A 30 -8.04 -10.54 -3.81
N PHE A 31 -7.77 -10.95 -2.57
CA PHE A 31 -6.48 -11.56 -2.23
C PHE A 31 -6.27 -12.88 -2.94
N GLN A 32 -7.30 -13.72 -3.04
CA GLN A 32 -7.25 -14.95 -3.84
C GLN A 32 -6.95 -14.64 -5.30
N PHE A 33 -7.62 -13.64 -5.88
CA PHE A 33 -7.34 -13.19 -7.24
C PHE A 33 -5.88 -12.75 -7.40
N ILE A 34 -5.33 -11.95 -6.48
CA ILE A 34 -3.93 -11.51 -6.52
C ILE A 34 -2.99 -12.72 -6.43
N GLU A 35 -3.24 -13.63 -5.49
CA GLU A 35 -2.43 -14.83 -5.30
C GLU A 35 -2.42 -15.72 -6.55
N ASP A 36 -3.58 -15.98 -7.15
CA ASP A 36 -3.70 -16.79 -8.36
C ASP A 36 -2.91 -16.18 -9.52
N ASN A 37 -2.98 -14.86 -9.70
CA ASN A 37 -2.21 -14.14 -10.72
C ASN A 37 -0.70 -14.22 -10.47
N LEU A 38 -0.27 -14.07 -9.22
CA LEU A 38 1.14 -14.18 -8.85
C LEU A 38 1.68 -15.60 -9.10
N ARG A 39 0.92 -16.64 -8.71
CA ARG A 39 1.25 -18.05 -8.99
C ARG A 39 1.37 -18.33 -10.49
N GLN A 40 0.53 -17.69 -11.30
CA GLN A 40 0.58 -17.76 -12.77
C GLN A 40 1.66 -16.86 -13.40
N ARG A 41 2.45 -16.15 -12.60
CA ARG A 41 3.51 -15.21 -13.04
C ARG A 41 2.97 -14.09 -13.93
N VAL A 42 1.75 -13.64 -13.68
CA VAL A 42 1.19 -12.44 -14.32
C VAL A 42 2.04 -11.23 -13.91
N LYS A 43 2.57 -10.53 -14.91
CA LYS A 43 3.54 -9.44 -14.70
C LYS A 43 2.91 -8.14 -14.23
N VAL A 44 1.63 -7.91 -14.55
CA VAL A 44 0.93 -6.65 -14.29
C VAL A 44 -0.48 -6.96 -13.80
N ILE A 45 -0.80 -6.47 -12.60
CA ILE A 45 -2.13 -6.57 -12.00
C ILE A 45 -2.62 -5.14 -11.75
N LEU A 46 -3.77 -4.76 -12.33
CA LEU A 46 -4.33 -3.42 -12.18
C LEU A 46 -5.45 -3.42 -11.14
N LEU A 47 -5.21 -2.76 -10.00
CA LEU A 47 -6.24 -2.47 -9.01
C LEU A 47 -6.76 -1.04 -9.21
N HIS A 48 -7.95 -0.89 -9.77
CA HIS A 48 -8.56 0.41 -10.05
C HIS A 48 -9.85 0.66 -9.24
N GLY A 49 -10.22 1.92 -9.08
CA GLY A 49 -11.43 2.31 -8.34
C GLY A 49 -11.33 3.73 -7.77
N GLN A 50 -12.42 4.21 -7.16
CA GLN A 50 -12.51 5.57 -6.61
C GLN A 50 -11.50 5.86 -5.49
N ARG A 51 -11.19 7.14 -5.27
CA ARG A 51 -10.33 7.58 -4.15
C ARG A 51 -10.96 7.15 -2.83
N ARG A 52 -10.15 6.69 -1.87
CA ARG A 52 -10.57 6.22 -0.53
C ARG A 52 -11.38 4.92 -0.47
N ILE A 53 -11.40 4.11 -1.54
CA ILE A 53 -12.01 2.76 -1.50
C ILE A 53 -11.12 1.68 -0.84
N GLY A 54 -9.94 2.06 -0.33
CA GLY A 54 -9.03 1.13 0.38
C GLY A 54 -7.94 0.48 -0.46
N LYS A 55 -7.65 0.97 -1.69
CA LYS A 55 -6.60 0.39 -2.56
C LYS A 55 -5.22 0.32 -1.91
N SER A 56 -4.77 1.40 -1.27
CA SER A 56 -3.47 1.42 -0.57
C SER A 56 -3.46 0.48 0.64
N SER A 57 -4.59 0.34 1.35
CA SER A 57 -4.74 -0.63 2.44
C SER A 57 -4.67 -2.06 1.93
N ILE A 58 -5.27 -2.37 0.78
CA ILE A 58 -5.15 -3.69 0.14
C ILE A 58 -3.69 -3.98 -0.18
N LEU A 59 -2.96 -3.05 -0.81
CA LEU A 59 -1.53 -3.22 -1.13
C LEU A 59 -0.68 -3.48 0.13
N ALA A 60 -0.93 -2.74 1.20
CA ALA A 60 -0.25 -2.93 2.49
C ALA A 60 -0.51 -4.32 3.13
N GLN A 61 -1.65 -4.95 2.83
CA GLN A 61 -2.01 -6.26 3.36
C GLN A 61 -1.57 -7.44 2.49
N ILE A 62 -1.11 -7.22 1.26
CA ILE A 62 -0.65 -8.30 0.38
C ILE A 62 0.39 -9.20 1.07
N PRO A 63 1.45 -8.67 1.71
CA PRO A 63 2.46 -9.52 2.38
C PRO A 63 1.89 -10.37 3.51
N ASN A 64 0.82 -9.90 4.18
CA ASN A 64 0.21 -10.57 5.33
C ASN A 64 -0.84 -11.62 4.93
N LYS A 65 -1.45 -11.46 3.74
CA LYS A 65 -2.59 -12.26 3.30
C LYS A 65 -2.28 -13.16 2.09
N VAL A 66 -1.18 -12.89 1.39
CA VAL A 66 -0.74 -13.67 0.22
C VAL A 66 0.54 -14.41 0.61
N ALA A 67 0.38 -15.70 0.89
CA ALA A 67 1.47 -16.56 1.34
C ALA A 67 2.38 -16.91 0.17
N THR A 68 3.58 -16.34 0.15
CA THR A 68 4.55 -16.69 -0.89
C THR A 68 5.98 -16.67 -0.36
N ASP A 69 6.49 -17.85 -0.03
CA ASP A 69 7.91 -18.14 0.22
C ASP A 69 8.81 -17.84 -1.00
N GLN A 70 8.21 -17.34 -2.10
CA GLN A 70 8.80 -17.14 -3.41
C GLN A 70 8.85 -15.67 -3.84
N PHE A 71 8.17 -14.76 -3.14
CA PHE A 71 8.16 -13.34 -3.51
C PHE A 71 8.62 -12.45 -2.38
N TYR A 72 9.27 -11.37 -2.79
CA TYR A 72 9.56 -10.23 -1.94
C TYR A 72 8.66 -9.08 -2.37
N PHE A 73 7.94 -8.48 -1.42
CA PHE A 73 7.02 -7.38 -1.70
C PHE A 73 7.67 -6.05 -1.33
N VAL A 74 7.92 -5.21 -2.34
CA VAL A 74 8.40 -3.84 -2.17
C VAL A 74 7.26 -2.88 -2.42
N ASN A 75 6.89 -2.08 -1.43
CA ASN A 75 5.88 -1.05 -1.58
C ASN A 75 6.54 0.25 -2.07
N PHE A 76 6.05 0.80 -3.19
CA PHE A 76 6.57 2.04 -3.76
C PHE A 76 5.44 3.01 -4.09
N ASP A 77 5.30 4.05 -3.27
CA ASP A 77 4.25 5.06 -3.46
C ASP A 77 4.71 6.12 -4.48
N LEU A 78 4.04 6.15 -5.63
CA LEU A 78 4.27 7.14 -6.68
C LEU A 78 3.60 8.50 -6.40
N GLN A 79 2.81 8.61 -5.33
CA GLN A 79 2.21 9.89 -4.93
C GLN A 79 3.32 10.91 -4.62
N GLY A 80 3.26 12.07 -5.29
CA GLY A 80 4.27 13.13 -5.12
C GLY A 80 5.47 13.04 -6.07
N TYR A 81 5.52 12.07 -6.98
CA TYR A 81 6.56 11.97 -8.02
C TYR A 81 6.18 12.66 -9.33
N ILE A 82 4.99 13.26 -9.44
CA ILE A 82 4.45 13.86 -10.69
C ILE A 82 5.41 14.84 -11.37
N HIS A 83 6.17 15.61 -10.58
CA HIS A 83 7.10 16.62 -11.09
C HIS A 83 8.58 16.23 -10.93
N LYS A 84 8.87 14.99 -10.52
CA LYS A 84 10.24 14.52 -10.32
C LYS A 84 10.78 13.90 -11.60
N PRO A 85 12.09 14.04 -11.88
CA PRO A 85 12.68 13.40 -13.04
C PRO A 85 12.66 11.88 -12.89
N PHE A 86 12.58 11.17 -14.01
CA PHE A 86 12.55 9.70 -14.02
C PHE A 86 13.74 9.07 -13.29
N SER A 87 14.93 9.65 -13.42
CA SER A 87 16.14 9.22 -12.70
C SER A 87 15.94 9.20 -11.18
N HIS A 88 15.22 10.19 -10.64
CA HIS A 88 14.90 10.25 -9.22
C HIS A 88 13.89 9.16 -8.83
N ILE A 89 12.92 8.83 -9.69
CA ILE A 89 11.98 7.73 -9.44
C ILE A 89 12.74 6.40 -9.34
N ILE A 90 13.59 6.11 -10.32
CA ILE A 90 14.37 4.86 -10.37
C ILE A 90 15.35 4.76 -9.21
N TYR A 91 16.02 5.86 -8.85
CA TYR A 91 16.92 5.89 -7.68
C TYR A 91 16.18 5.50 -6.40
N ASN A 92 15.02 6.11 -6.11
CA ASN A 92 14.28 5.79 -4.88
C ASN A 92 13.68 4.38 -4.92
N LEU A 93 13.22 3.90 -6.08
CA LEU A 93 12.76 2.53 -6.21
C LEU A 93 13.90 1.54 -5.92
N ALA A 94 15.11 1.81 -6.43
CA ALA A 94 16.28 0.97 -6.15
C ALA A 94 16.67 1.00 -4.67
N GLN A 95 16.58 2.16 -3.99
CA GLN A 95 16.80 2.25 -2.54
C GLN A 95 15.79 1.40 -1.76
N GLU A 96 14.49 1.50 -2.08
CA GLU A 96 13.47 0.69 -1.40
C GLU A 96 13.63 -0.81 -1.65
N ILE A 97 14.18 -1.22 -2.79
CA ILE A 97 14.49 -2.64 -3.02
C ILE A 97 15.69 -3.09 -2.18
N CYS A 98 16.66 -2.21 -1.90
CA CYS A 98 17.87 -2.55 -1.14
C CYS A 98 17.68 -2.53 0.38
N ASP A 99 16.78 -1.70 0.91
CA ASP A 99 16.56 -1.53 2.35
C ASP A 99 15.74 -2.68 2.99
N HIS A 100 15.50 -3.73 2.22
CA HIS A 100 14.50 -4.75 2.42
C HIS A 100 15.15 -6.15 2.31
#